data_AF-A0A429IRV8-F1
#
_entry.id   AF-A0A429IRV8-F1
#
_cell.length_a   1.000
_cell.length_b   1.000
_cell.length_c   1.000
_cell.angle_alpha   90.00
_cell.angle_beta   90.00
_cell.angle_gamma   90.00
#
_symmetry.space_group_name_H-M   'P 1'
#
loop_
_entity.id
_entity.type
_entity.pdbx_description
1 polymer ?
#
loop_
_entity_poly.entity_id
_entity_poly.type
_entity_poly.pdbx_seq_one_letter_code
_entity_poly.pdbx_strand_id
1 'polypeptide(L)'
;MPEQFTAAQEALHKFAKSSDQRAEKLRAIRSKLASHSLNQQAFGKLPEADELYSAYSEQSEDCLDILEKAATLEEKVGEGVTETARAYQSDEDETVRTMQHVQGGSGSAR
;
A
#
# COMPACT_ATOMS: atom_id res chain seq x y z
N MET A 1 29.71 -0.15 4.99
CA MET A 1 28.65 0.84 5.24
C MET A 1 27.75 1.05 4.02
N PRO A 2 28.23 1.41 2.81
CA PRO A 2 27.34 1.66 1.66
C PRO A 2 26.47 0.44 1.26
N GLU A 3 27.02 -0.77 1.32
CA GLU A 3 26.26 -2.00 0.96
C GLU A 3 25.05 -2.29 1.87
N GLN A 4 25.07 -1.86 3.14
CA GLN A 4 23.96 -2.09 4.07
C GLN A 4 22.78 -1.14 3.78
N PHE A 5 23.07 0.11 3.40
CA PHE A 5 22.05 1.08 3.02
C PHE A 5 21.40 0.72 1.68
N THR A 6 22.17 0.29 0.69
CA THR A 6 21.62 -0.17 -0.59
C THR A 6 20.72 -1.40 -0.43
N ALA A 7 21.10 -2.35 0.44
CA ALA A 7 20.27 -3.53 0.73
C ALA A 7 18.97 -3.16 1.46
N ALA A 8 19.03 -2.22 2.41
CA ALA A 8 17.84 -1.70 3.08
C ALA A 8 16.91 -0.97 2.11
N GLN A 9 17.45 -0.14 1.21
CA GLN A 9 16.67 0.56 0.18
C GLN A 9 15.98 -0.40 -0.79
N GLU A 10 16.69 -1.42 -1.26
CA GLU A 10 16.11 -2.45 -2.12
C GLU A 10 14.98 -3.21 -1.42
N ALA A 11 15.14 -3.52 -0.13
CA ALA A 11 14.10 -4.16 0.67
C ALA A 11 12.86 -3.26 0.81
N LEU A 12 13.04 -1.96 1.04
CA LEU A 12 11.93 -0.99 1.12
C LEU A 12 11.18 -0.90 -0.22
N HIS A 13 11.88 -0.80 -1.35
CA HIS A 13 11.24 -0.78 -2.67
C HIS A 13 10.48 -2.07 -2.98
N LYS A 14 11.05 -3.24 -2.63
CA LYS A 14 10.35 -4.53 -2.79
C LYS A 14 9.09 -4.59 -1.93
N PHE A 15 9.16 -4.09 -0.69
CA PHE A 15 8.02 -4.04 0.19
C PHE A 15 6.92 -3.12 -0.35
N ALA A 16 7.26 -1.88 -0.77
CA ALA A 16 6.30 -0.95 -1.36
C ALA A 16 5.57 -1.56 -2.56
N LYS A 17 6.32 -2.14 -3.49
CA LYS A 17 5.75 -2.87 -4.64
C LYS A 17 4.82 -4.01 -4.21
N SER A 18 5.17 -4.73 -3.15
CA SER A 18 4.31 -5.81 -2.64
C SER A 18 3.02 -5.27 -2.02
N SER A 19 3.04 -4.07 -1.43
CA SER A 19 1.86 -3.41 -0.88
C SER A 19 0.89 -3.00 -2.00
N ASP A 20 1.40 -2.41 -3.09
CA ASP A 20 0.59 -2.09 -4.27
C ASP A 20 -0.09 -3.35 -4.85
N GLN A 21 0.65 -4.46 -4.93
CA GLN A 21 0.11 -5.75 -5.37
C GLN A 21 -0.98 -6.30 -4.43
N ARG A 22 -0.86 -6.07 -3.11
CA ARG A 22 -1.90 -6.45 -2.15
C ARG A 22 -3.14 -5.57 -2.31
N ALA A 23 -2.97 -4.27 -2.50
CA ALA A 23 -4.07 -3.35 -2.79
C ALA A 23 -4.84 -3.75 -4.05
N GLU A 24 -4.13 -4.07 -5.14
CA GLU A 24 -4.74 -4.55 -6.38
C GLU A 24 -5.55 -5.84 -6.17
N LYS A 25 -5.00 -6.82 -5.44
CA LYS A 25 -5.70 -8.06 -5.11
C LYS A 25 -6.95 -7.82 -4.26
N LEU A 26 -6.89 -6.93 -3.29
CA LEU A 26 -8.05 -6.56 -2.46
C LEU A 26 -9.16 -5.93 -3.30
N ARG A 27 -8.82 -5.03 -4.23
CA ARG A 27 -9.80 -4.45 -5.17
C ARG A 27 -10.36 -5.49 -6.14
N ALA A 28 -9.55 -6.43 -6.60
CA ALA A 28 -10.04 -7.53 -7.44
C ALA A 28 -11.04 -8.41 -6.68
N ILE A 29 -10.78 -8.73 -5.41
CA ILE A 29 -11.73 -9.46 -4.54
C ILE A 29 -13.01 -8.64 -4.36
N ARG A 30 -12.89 -7.35 -4.02
CA ARG A 30 -14.03 -6.43 -3.87
C ARG A 30 -14.90 -6.40 -5.12
N SER A 31 -14.28 -6.23 -6.29
CA SER A 31 -14.98 -6.21 -7.58
C SER A 31 -15.71 -7.52 -7.85
N LYS A 32 -15.08 -8.65 -7.55
CA LYS A 32 -15.69 -9.98 -7.72
C LYS A 32 -16.83 -10.23 -6.74
N LEU A 33 -16.79 -9.70 -5.52
CA LEU A 33 -17.90 -9.77 -4.58
C LEU A 33 -19.04 -8.84 -5.00
N ALA A 34 -18.73 -7.60 -5.38
CA ALA A 34 -19.72 -6.62 -5.83
C ALA A 34 -20.49 -7.07 -7.09
N SER A 35 -19.89 -7.91 -7.93
CA SER A 35 -20.57 -8.48 -9.10
C SER A 35 -21.58 -9.58 -8.76
N HIS A 36 -21.69 -10.00 -7.49
CA HIS A 36 -22.61 -11.04 -7.03
C HIS A 36 -23.43 -10.50 -5.86
N SER A 37 -24.67 -10.09 -6.11
CA SER A 37 -25.63 -9.77 -5.07
C SER A 37 -26.88 -10.63 -5.18
N LEU A 38 -27.44 -11.02 -4.04
CA LEU A 38 -28.74 -11.65 -3.98
C LEU A 38 -29.81 -10.57 -4.06
N ASN A 39 -30.80 -10.77 -4.95
CA ASN A 39 -31.96 -9.91 -4.98
C ASN A 39 -32.89 -10.20 -3.79
N GLN A 40 -33.71 -9.22 -3.41
CA GLN A 40 -34.67 -9.37 -2.31
C GLN A 40 -35.60 -10.57 -2.51
N GLN A 41 -35.96 -10.90 -3.76
CA GLN A 41 -36.85 -12.01 -4.06
C GLN A 41 -36.24 -13.38 -3.70
N ALA A 42 -34.92 -13.50 -3.61
CA ALA A 42 -34.23 -14.72 -3.20
C ALA A 42 -34.46 -15.06 -1.71
N PHE A 43 -34.85 -14.08 -0.89
CA PHE A 43 -35.10 -14.24 0.54
C PHE A 43 -36.53 -14.70 0.85
N GLY A 44 -37.41 -14.74 -0.16
CA GLY A 44 -38.79 -15.20 -0.03
C GLY A 44 -39.81 -14.08 0.10
N LYS A 45 -40.99 -14.40 0.64
CA LYS A 45 -42.14 -13.48 0.74
C LYS A 45 -42.74 -13.40 2.15
N LEU A 46 -42.06 -14.00 3.13
CA LEU A 46 -42.50 -13.93 4.52
C LEU A 46 -42.18 -12.52 5.08
N PRO A 47 -42.91 -12.04 6.09
CA PRO A 47 -42.65 -10.73 6.70
C PRO A 47 -41.20 -10.53 7.15
N GLU A 48 -40.56 -11.61 7.63
CA GLU A 48 -39.17 -11.60 8.11
C GLU A 48 -38.14 -11.55 6.97
N ALA A 49 -38.57 -11.77 5.71
CA ALA A 49 -37.68 -11.75 4.55
C ALA A 49 -37.10 -10.36 4.29
N ASP A 50 -37.85 -9.30 4.59
CA ASP A 50 -37.40 -7.92 4.40
C ASP A 50 -36.30 -7.54 5.39
N GLU A 51 -36.44 -7.93 6.67
CA GLU A 51 -35.41 -7.73 7.68
C GLU A 51 -34.14 -8.52 7.34
N LEU A 52 -34.28 -9.77 6.88
CA LEU A 52 -33.16 -10.60 6.49
C LEU A 52 -32.42 -10.04 5.26
N TYR A 53 -33.16 -9.54 4.27
CA TYR A 53 -32.57 -8.86 3.11
C TYR A 53 -31.84 -7.59 3.53
N SER A 54 -32.42 -6.77 4.41
CA SER A 54 -31.79 -5.55 4.90
C SER A 54 -30.47 -5.84 5.61
N ALA A 55 -30.46 -6.82 6.51
CA ALA A 55 -29.25 -7.23 7.22
C ALA A 55 -28.19 -7.81 6.27
N TYR A 56 -28.60 -8.58 5.26
CA TYR A 56 -27.70 -9.05 4.21
C TYR A 56 -27.10 -7.89 3.41
N SER A 57 -27.92 -6.93 2.97
CA SER A 57 -27.46 -5.79 2.17
C SER A 57 -26.44 -4.95 2.93
N GLU A 58 -26.74 -4.65 4.21
CA GLU A 58 -25.83 -3.91 5.09
C GLU A 58 -24.49 -4.64 5.26
N GLN A 59 -24.51 -5.93 5.59
CA GLN A 59 -23.28 -6.71 5.75
C GLN A 59 -22.49 -6.85 4.43
N SER A 60 -23.19 -6.94 3.30
CA SER A 60 -22.58 -7.00 1.99
C SER A 60 -21.88 -5.68 1.67
N GLU A 61 -22.53 -4.55 1.91
CA GLU A 61 -21.95 -3.21 1.73
C GLU A 61 -20.74 -2.98 2.64
N ASP A 62 -20.87 -3.30 3.93
CA ASP A 62 -19.78 -3.22 4.91
C ASP A 62 -18.55 -4.03 4.48
N CYS A 63 -18.77 -5.24 3.97
CA CYS A 63 -17.70 -6.09 3.46
C CYS A 63 -16.94 -5.43 2.31
N LEU A 64 -17.67 -4.86 1.34
CA LEU A 64 -17.07 -4.17 0.19
C LEU A 64 -16.31 -2.90 0.63
N ASP A 65 -16.83 -2.18 1.61
CA ASP A 65 -16.20 -0.99 2.18
C ASP A 65 -14.91 -1.31 2.93
N ILE A 66 -14.90 -2.39 3.72
CA ILE A 66 -13.70 -2.86 4.42
C ILE A 66 -12.60 -3.21 3.42
N LEU A 67 -12.94 -3.89 2.32
CA LEU A 67 -11.96 -4.23 1.29
C LEU A 67 -11.36 -3.00 0.61
N GLU A 68 -12.16 -1.97 0.33
CA GLU A 68 -11.65 -0.71 -0.25
C GLU A 68 -10.75 0.04 0.73
N LYS A 69 -11.16 0.11 2.01
CA LYS A 69 -10.36 0.73 3.07
C LYS A 69 -9.03 0.00 3.26
N ALA A 70 -9.03 -1.32 3.24
CA ALA A 70 -7.81 -2.13 3.32
C ALA A 70 -6.90 -1.92 2.12
N ALA A 71 -7.44 -1.87 0.90
CA ALA A 71 -6.66 -1.59 -0.31
C ALA A 71 -6.01 -0.20 -0.25
N THR A 72 -6.77 0.82 0.15
CA THR A 72 -6.28 2.19 0.31
C THR A 72 -5.18 2.28 1.38
N LEU A 73 -5.29 1.50 2.45
CA LEU A 73 -4.27 1.46 3.50
C LEU A 73 -2.96 0.84 2.99
N GLU A 74 -3.03 -0.23 2.21
CA GLU A 74 -1.86 -0.86 1.61
C GLU A 74 -1.11 0.09 0.66
N GLU A 75 -1.82 0.90 -0.14
CA GLU A 75 -1.21 1.94 -0.97
C GLU A 75 -0.49 2.99 -0.14
N LYS A 76 -1.14 3.51 0.92
CA LYS A 76 -0.51 4.49 1.84
C LYS A 76 0.74 3.94 2.51
N VAL A 77 0.72 2.65 2.85
CA VAL A 77 1.90 1.95 3.38
C VAL A 77 3.01 1.89 2.31
N GLY A 78 2.67 1.57 1.07
CA GLY A 78 3.62 1.58 -0.06
C GLY A 78 4.22 2.95 -0.33
N GLU A 79 3.40 4.00 -0.29
CA GLU A 79 3.80 5.41 -0.43
C GLU A 79 4.80 5.81 0.67
N GLY A 80 4.44 5.63 1.95
CA GLY A 80 5.31 6.01 3.07
C GLY A 80 6.64 5.26 3.09
N VAL A 81 6.64 3.98 2.69
CA VAL A 81 7.87 3.18 2.56
C VAL A 81 8.74 3.69 1.41
N THR A 82 8.12 4.08 0.29
CA THR A 82 8.84 4.67 -0.86
C THR A 82 9.45 6.02 -0.49
N GLU A 83 8.72 6.85 0.26
CA GLU A 83 9.23 8.11 0.79
C GLU A 83 10.42 7.89 1.73
N THR A 84 10.33 6.89 2.62
CA THR A 84 11.44 6.51 3.51
C THR A 84 12.69 6.07 2.72
N ALA A 85 12.50 5.27 1.66
CA ALA A 85 13.60 4.83 0.80
C ALA A 85 14.27 6.01 0.07
N ARG A 86 13.48 7.01 -0.38
CA ARG A 86 14.00 8.23 -1.01
C ARG A 86 14.77 9.11 -0.03
N ALA A 87 14.34 9.19 1.23
CA ALA A 87 15.05 9.93 2.26
C ALA A 87 16.47 9.36 2.47
N TYR A 88 16.61 8.03 2.57
CA TYR A 88 17.93 7.40 2.66
C TYR A 88 18.83 7.70 1.47
N GLN A 89 18.30 7.67 0.24
CA GLN A 89 19.08 8.01 -0.96
C GLN A 89 19.58 9.46 -0.94
N SER A 90 18.73 10.40 -0.51
CA SER A 90 19.11 11.82 -0.42
C SER A 90 20.23 12.04 0.59
N ASP A 91 20.14 11.43 1.77
CA ASP A 91 21.14 11.53 2.83
C ASP A 91 22.49 10.92 2.37
N GLU A 92 22.46 9.81 1.63
CA GLU A 92 23.65 9.22 1.03
C GLU A 92 24.30 10.12 -0.01
N ASP A 93 23.52 10.67 -0.95
CA ASP A 93 24.02 11.57 -1.99
C ASP A 93 24.69 12.82 -1.39
N GLU A 94 24.11 13.39 -0.32
CA GLU A 94 24.69 14.51 0.40
C GLU A 94 26.00 14.14 1.12
N THR A 95 26.02 12.96 1.74
CA THR A 95 27.23 12.43 2.40
C THR A 95 28.36 12.22 1.40
N VAL A 96 28.08 11.60 0.25
CA VAL A 96 29.07 11.36 -0.81
C VAL A 96 29.61 12.66 -1.38
N ARG A 97 28.73 13.64 -1.67
CA ARG A 97 29.14 14.98 -2.14
C ARG A 97 30.05 15.68 -1.13
N THR A 98 29.72 15.61 0.15
CA THR A 98 30.52 16.21 1.22
C THR A 98 31.90 15.56 1.31
N MET A 99 31.98 14.22 1.26
CA MET A 99 33.25 13.49 1.27
C MET A 99 34.13 13.82 0.05
N GLN A 100 33.54 13.90 -1.15
CA GLN A 100 34.25 14.29 -2.37
C GLN A 100 34.79 15.72 -2.29
N HIS A 101 34.02 16.65 -1.70
CA HIS A 101 34.47 18.03 -1.50
C HIS A 101 35.66 18.12 -0.54
N VAL A 102 35.63 17.36 0.57
CA VAL A 102 36.73 17.31 1.55
C VAL A 102 37.99 16.65 0.97
N GLN A 103 37.85 15.57 0.19
CA GLN A 103 39.01 14.92 -0.46
C GLN A 103 39.58 15.73 -1.63
N GLY A 104 38.75 16.47 -2.37
CA GLY A 104 39.21 17.38 -3.43
C GLY A 104 39.88 18.65 -2.92
N GLY A 105 39.51 19.11 -1.71
CA GLY A 105 40.08 20.31 -1.08
C GLY A 105 41.45 20.11 -0.42
N SER A 106 41.82 18.88 -0.04
CA SER A 106 43.10 18.62 0.63
C SER A 106 44.30 18.45 -0.32
N GLY A 107 44.08 18.44 -1.64
CA GLY A 107 45.11 18.27 -2.66
C GLY A 107 45.76 19.58 -3.18
N SER A 108 45.28 20.75 -2.77
CA SER A 108 45.76 22.05 -3.28
C SER A 108 46.49 22.87 -2.21
N ALA A 109 47.57 22.31 -1.67
CA ALA A 109 48.57 23.05 -0.92
C ALA A 109 49.96 22.50 -1.25
N ARG A 110 50.52 22.95 -2.38
CA ARG A 110 51.95 22.91 -2.68
C ARG A 110 52.37 24.23 -3.28
#